data_AF-A0A960IAD6-F1
#
_entry.id   AF-A0A960IAD6-F1
#
_cell.length_a   1.000
_cell.length_b   1.000
_cell.length_c   1.000
_cell.angle_alpha   90.00
_cell.angle_beta   90.00
_cell.angle_gamma   90.00
#
_symmetry.space_group_name_H-M   'P 1'
#
loop_
_entity.id
_entity.type
_entity.pdbx_description
1 polymer ?
#
loop_
_entity_poly.entity_id
_entity_poly.type
_entity_poly.pdbx_seq_one_letter_code
_entity_poly.pdbx_strand_id
1 'polypeptide(L)'
;MGTAKRERQKANRQARLEQLAKEARQQKQRKRWVTVTVVVGGALAVLFGLAWLVNDDEDDTATTTPPVVTPDPAATTATSVPATDSTGAGDGAATTTEVTETTAAASTTEATTTTVAFEYGEAPCPAEDGSSEMPDTFDGPPELCIDPEATYTAEVETDKGSFTIELNTGGAPGNVNNFVALARYGYYDGADCHRIIQDFVVQCGRPTGLPESDAEARPGYSVADELPAEGEYSEGVVAMANTGSPNTGGGQWFIITGENGASLPAQYTILGTVTKGLTSTVQALENLADPTASNGVPPLAPVTIESITITES
;
A
#
# COMPACT_ATOMS: atom_id res chain seq x y z
N MET A 1 27.56 -56.01 7.45
CA MET A 1 26.08 -56.02 7.50
C MET A 1 25.45 -54.93 8.40
N GLY A 2 26.18 -53.89 8.83
CA GLY A 2 25.67 -52.93 9.84
C GLY A 2 25.14 -51.58 9.33
N THR A 3 25.41 -51.19 8.09
CA THR A 3 25.13 -49.85 7.55
C THR A 3 23.69 -49.68 7.08
N ALA A 4 23.17 -50.63 6.30
CA ALA A 4 21.80 -50.59 5.78
C ALA A 4 20.70 -50.57 6.87
N LYS A 5 20.95 -51.17 8.04
CA LYS A 5 20.00 -51.14 9.17
C LYS A 5 19.95 -49.77 9.84
N ARG A 6 21.08 -49.07 9.93
CA ARG A 6 21.19 -47.73 10.53
C ARG A 6 20.54 -46.67 9.64
N GLU A 7 20.70 -46.78 8.32
CA GLU A 7 20.07 -45.88 7.35
C GLU A 7 18.54 -46.03 7.35
N ARG A 8 18.03 -47.27 7.39
CA ARG A 8 16.58 -47.52 7.53
C ARG A 8 16.02 -46.96 8.84
N GLN A 9 16.77 -47.04 9.94
CA GLN A 9 16.37 -46.42 11.21
C GLN A 9 16.37 -44.89 11.16
N LYS A 10 17.31 -44.28 10.43
CA LYS A 10 17.36 -42.82 10.24
C LYS A 10 16.20 -42.33 9.38
N ALA A 11 15.92 -43.00 8.26
CA ALA A 11 14.79 -42.69 7.39
C ALA A 11 13.44 -42.82 8.12
N ASN A 12 13.24 -43.88 8.90
CA ASN A 12 12.02 -44.05 9.70
C ASN A 12 11.86 -42.97 10.79
N ARG A 13 12.98 -42.48 11.34
CA ARG A 13 12.96 -41.40 12.33
C ARG A 13 12.62 -40.05 11.68
N GLN A 14 13.18 -39.77 10.50
CA GLN A 14 12.86 -38.56 9.73
C GLN A 14 11.40 -38.53 9.29
N ALA A 15 10.88 -39.64 8.74
CA ALA A 15 9.48 -39.76 8.37
C ALA A 15 8.53 -39.52 9.55
N ARG A 16 8.88 -40.02 10.75
CA ARG A 16 8.09 -39.79 11.97
C ARG A 16 8.13 -38.33 12.43
N LEU A 17 9.27 -37.66 12.30
CA LEU A 17 9.40 -36.23 12.63
C LEU A 17 8.60 -35.36 11.66
N GLU A 18 8.63 -35.67 10.35
CA GLU A 18 7.82 -34.99 9.35
C GLU A 18 6.33 -35.18 9.58
N GLN A 19 5.91 -36.39 9.97
CA GLN A 19 4.51 -36.67 10.30
C GLN A 19 4.05 -35.87 11.52
N LEU A 20 4.85 -35.83 12.59
CA LEU A 20 4.57 -35.02 13.78
C LEU A 20 4.55 -33.52 13.46
N ALA A 21 5.45 -33.04 12.58
CA ALA A 21 5.46 -31.65 12.15
C ALA A 21 4.22 -31.28 11.32
N LYS A 22 3.76 -32.18 10.44
CA LYS A 22 2.51 -32.01 9.68
C LYS A 22 1.29 -31.98 10.61
N GLU A 23 1.22 -32.88 11.58
CA GLU A 23 0.15 -32.91 12.58
C GLU A 23 0.14 -31.63 13.45
N ALA A 24 1.31 -31.14 13.86
CA ALA A 24 1.43 -29.88 14.61
C ALA A 24 1.01 -28.66 13.78
N ARG A 25 1.36 -28.62 12.48
CA ARG A 25 0.91 -27.57 11.54
C ARG A 25 -0.61 -27.59 11.37
N GLN A 26 -1.20 -28.78 11.19
CA GLN A 26 -2.66 -28.94 11.08
C GLN A 26 -3.38 -28.55 12.36
N GLN A 27 -2.84 -28.88 13.55
CA GLN A 27 -3.42 -28.41 14.81
C GLN A 27 -3.35 -26.88 14.97
N LYS A 28 -2.23 -26.25 14.60
CA LYS A 28 -2.12 -24.77 14.62
C LYS A 28 -3.10 -24.12 13.65
N GLN A 29 -3.25 -24.67 12.44
CA GLN A 29 -4.24 -24.19 11.47
C GLN A 29 -5.67 -24.36 11.98
N ARG A 30 -6.01 -25.51 12.58
CA ARG A 30 -7.34 -25.72 13.20
C ARG A 30 -7.61 -24.74 14.35
N LYS A 31 -6.63 -24.46 15.21
CA LYS A 31 -6.78 -23.45 16.28
C LYS A 31 -6.98 -22.06 15.70
N ARG A 32 -6.20 -21.65 14.70
CA ARG A 32 -6.38 -20.37 13.99
C ARG A 32 -7.76 -20.27 13.35
N TRP A 33 -8.23 -21.31 12.66
CA TRP A 33 -9.56 -21.33 12.06
C TRP A 33 -10.67 -21.21 13.10
N VAL A 34 -10.60 -21.95 14.22
CA VAL A 34 -11.58 -21.83 15.31
C VAL A 34 -11.58 -20.42 15.92
N THR A 35 -10.40 -19.82 16.16
CA THR A 35 -10.29 -18.45 16.67
C THR A 35 -10.88 -17.43 15.70
N VAL A 36 -10.60 -17.54 14.40
CA VAL A 36 -11.14 -16.64 13.37
C VAL A 36 -12.66 -16.77 13.28
N THR A 37 -13.21 -17.99 13.28
CA THR A 37 -14.66 -18.19 13.23
C THR A 37 -15.38 -17.63 14.47
N VAL A 38 -14.77 -17.71 15.67
CA VAL A 38 -15.34 -17.11 16.89
C VAL A 38 -15.31 -15.59 16.84
N VAL A 39 -14.22 -14.97 16.34
CA VAL A 39 -14.10 -13.51 16.24
C VAL A 39 -15.04 -12.94 15.18
N VAL A 40 -15.11 -13.57 14.00
CA VAL A 40 -16.00 -13.15 12.90
C VAL A 40 -17.48 -13.41 13.23
N GLY A 41 -17.80 -14.54 13.86
CA GLY A 41 -19.16 -14.84 14.33
C GLY A 41 -19.63 -13.91 15.46
N GLY A 42 -18.71 -13.51 16.36
CA GLY A 42 -19.00 -12.53 17.41
C GLY A 42 -19.26 -11.12 16.87
N ALA A 43 -18.51 -10.69 15.85
CA ALA A 43 -18.71 -9.40 15.20
C ALA A 43 -20.06 -9.31 14.44
N LEU A 44 -20.49 -10.41 13.81
CA LEU A 44 -21.80 -10.46 13.13
C LEU A 44 -22.99 -10.49 14.10
N ALA A 45 -22.86 -11.10 15.28
CA ALA A 45 -23.92 -11.08 16.29
C ALA A 45 -24.14 -9.68 16.90
N VAL A 46 -23.10 -8.85 16.98
CA VAL A 46 -23.21 -7.45 17.45
C VAL A 46 -23.85 -6.55 16.39
N LEU A 47 -23.59 -6.82 15.10
CA LEU A 47 -24.21 -6.07 13.99
C LEU A 47 -25.68 -6.48 13.74
N PHE A 48 -26.06 -7.74 13.96
CA PHE A 48 -27.45 -8.17 13.84
C PHE A 48 -28.30 -7.81 15.08
N GLY A 49 -27.69 -7.66 16.26
CA GLY A 49 -28.39 -7.22 17.47
C GLY A 49 -28.84 -5.75 17.44
N LEU A 50 -28.14 -4.90 16.66
CA LEU A 50 -28.49 -3.49 16.49
C LEU A 50 -29.57 -3.25 15.40
N ALA A 51 -29.80 -4.22 14.52
CA ALA A 51 -30.87 -4.15 13.50
C ALA A 51 -32.24 -4.64 14.01
N TRP A 52 -32.32 -5.21 15.21
CA TRP A 52 -33.60 -5.69 15.80
C TRP A 52 -34.20 -4.74 16.84
N LEU A 53 -33.60 -3.55 17.06
CA LEU A 53 -34.10 -2.58 18.04
C LEU A 53 -34.57 -1.25 17.43
N VAL A 54 -34.59 -1.13 16.09
CA VAL A 54 -35.06 0.07 15.39
C VAL A 54 -35.92 -0.32 14.18
N ASN A 55 -36.98 -1.10 14.41
CA ASN A 55 -38.12 -1.16 13.49
C ASN A 55 -39.37 -1.67 14.21
N ASP A 56 -40.06 -0.77 14.90
CA ASP A 56 -41.42 -0.96 15.43
C ASP A 56 -42.32 0.13 14.82
N ASP A 57 -43.60 -0.21 14.62
CA ASP A 57 -44.70 0.50 13.93
C ASP A 57 -44.58 0.64 12.39
N GLU A 58 -45.55 0.30 11.53
CA GLU A 58 -46.94 -0.11 11.66
C GLU A 58 -47.36 -0.76 10.31
N ASP A 59 -48.16 -1.83 10.35
CA ASP A 59 -48.67 -2.57 9.19
C ASP A 59 -50.21 -2.59 9.30
N ASP A 60 -50.94 -2.16 8.27
CA ASP A 60 -52.30 -2.67 8.04
C ASP A 60 -52.80 -2.45 6.58
N THR A 61 -52.72 -3.54 5.81
CA THR A 61 -53.78 -4.22 5.02
C THR A 61 -54.80 -3.35 4.21
N ALA A 62 -55.22 -3.63 2.96
CA ALA A 62 -55.40 -4.88 2.24
C ALA A 62 -55.84 -4.65 0.75
N THR A 63 -55.53 -5.64 -0.12
CA THR A 63 -56.48 -6.26 -1.10
C THR A 63 -56.63 -5.72 -2.55
N THR A 64 -56.12 -6.56 -3.48
CA THR A 64 -56.65 -6.99 -4.81
C THR A 64 -56.52 -6.16 -6.10
N THR A 65 -55.57 -6.60 -6.95
CA THR A 65 -55.62 -7.00 -8.39
C THR A 65 -56.29 -6.14 -9.51
N PRO A 66 -55.80 -6.25 -10.77
CA PRO A 66 -55.75 -5.17 -11.79
C PRO A 66 -56.81 -5.36 -12.91
N PRO A 67 -56.90 -4.53 -13.99
CA PRO A 67 -55.99 -4.63 -15.14
C PRO A 67 -55.71 -3.34 -15.98
N VAL A 68 -54.59 -3.38 -16.71
CA VAL A 68 -54.32 -2.92 -18.11
C VAL A 68 -55.21 -1.81 -18.71
N VAL A 69 -54.61 -0.70 -19.16
CA VAL A 69 -54.76 -0.09 -20.52
C VAL A 69 -53.64 0.97 -20.72
N THR A 70 -52.80 0.79 -21.75
CA THR A 70 -52.03 1.87 -22.41
C THR A 70 -52.92 2.56 -23.47
N PRO A 71 -52.75 3.86 -23.72
CA PRO A 71 -51.97 4.22 -24.91
C PRO A 71 -51.09 5.49 -24.74
N ASP A 72 -50.09 5.54 -25.62
CA ASP A 72 -49.19 6.64 -25.95
C ASP A 72 -49.90 7.66 -26.91
N PRO A 73 -49.19 8.60 -27.58
CA PRO A 73 -48.96 10.02 -27.24
C PRO A 73 -49.75 11.00 -28.13
N ALA A 74 -49.69 12.31 -27.83
CA ALA A 74 -49.44 13.41 -28.78
C ALA A 74 -50.04 14.78 -28.36
N ALA A 75 -49.14 15.77 -28.30
CA ALA A 75 -49.28 17.13 -28.85
C ALA A 75 -50.25 18.10 -28.13
N THR A 76 -50.09 19.42 -28.10
CA THR A 76 -49.50 20.39 -29.06
C THR A 76 -49.39 21.74 -28.30
N THR A 77 -48.30 22.50 -28.52
CA THR A 77 -48.19 24.00 -28.66
C THR A 77 -48.94 24.95 -27.68
N ALA A 78 -48.47 26.14 -27.30
CA ALA A 78 -47.70 27.15 -28.01
C ALA A 78 -47.38 28.35 -27.07
N THR A 79 -46.30 29.11 -27.40
CA THR A 79 -46.24 30.61 -27.47
C THR A 79 -46.42 31.40 -26.15
N SER A 80 -45.65 32.42 -25.74
CA SER A 80 -44.77 33.41 -26.38
C SER A 80 -43.92 34.17 -25.31
N VAL A 81 -42.61 34.35 -25.59
CA VAL A 81 -41.78 35.59 -25.71
C VAL A 81 -42.27 36.93 -25.05
N PRO A 82 -41.40 37.97 -24.86
CA PRO A 82 -40.28 38.20 -23.94
C PRO A 82 -40.35 39.60 -23.23
N ALA A 83 -39.29 40.02 -22.50
CA ALA A 83 -38.75 41.41 -22.38
C ALA A 83 -37.85 41.50 -21.12
N THR A 84 -36.53 41.78 -21.18
CA THR A 84 -35.85 43.11 -21.15
C THR A 84 -36.20 43.93 -19.89
N ASP A 85 -35.35 44.64 -19.15
CA ASP A 85 -33.98 45.15 -19.30
C ASP A 85 -33.57 45.75 -17.92
N SER A 86 -32.34 46.26 -17.85
CA SER A 86 -31.92 47.46 -17.09
C SER A 86 -31.29 47.29 -15.70
N THR A 87 -29.95 47.30 -15.72
CA THR A 87 -29.04 48.27 -15.07
C THR A 87 -29.54 49.20 -13.97
N GLY A 88 -28.68 49.39 -12.95
CA GLY A 88 -28.70 50.57 -12.07
C GLY A 88 -27.69 50.49 -10.92
N ALA A 89 -26.53 51.13 -11.09
CA ALA A 89 -25.58 51.43 -10.02
C ALA A 89 -26.06 52.62 -9.16
N GLY A 90 -25.67 52.67 -7.89
CA GLY A 90 -25.95 53.81 -7.01
C GLY A 90 -25.29 53.69 -5.64
N ASP A 91 -24.31 54.55 -5.43
CA ASP A 91 -23.45 54.78 -4.26
C ASP A 91 -24.20 55.30 -3.02
N GLY A 92 -23.63 55.14 -1.82
CA GLY A 92 -24.13 55.84 -0.63
C GLY A 92 -23.80 55.30 0.76
N ALA A 93 -22.74 55.87 1.35
CA ALA A 93 -22.64 56.34 2.74
C ALA A 93 -22.53 55.35 3.92
N ALA A 94 -21.30 55.32 4.46
CA ALA A 94 -20.89 55.50 5.87
C ALA A 94 -21.77 54.93 7.00
N THR A 95 -21.16 54.10 7.86
CA THR A 95 -21.23 54.24 9.33
C THR A 95 -20.06 53.51 9.98
N THR A 96 -19.31 54.28 10.76
CA THR A 96 -18.27 53.85 11.71
C THR A 96 -18.90 53.05 12.86
N THR A 97 -18.39 51.85 13.11
CA THR A 97 -18.58 51.17 14.41
C THR A 97 -17.25 50.62 14.88
N GLU A 98 -16.77 51.23 15.93
CA GLU A 98 -15.64 50.84 16.76
C GLU A 98 -16.04 49.59 17.58
N VAL A 99 -15.29 48.49 17.45
CA VAL A 99 -15.34 47.36 18.39
C VAL A 99 -13.91 46.91 18.68
N THR A 100 -13.46 47.34 19.86
CA THR A 100 -12.46 46.79 20.77
C THR A 100 -11.79 45.47 20.35
N GLU A 101 -10.51 45.56 19.99
CA GLU A 101 -9.58 44.43 19.93
C GLU A 101 -9.42 43.81 21.32
N THR A 102 -9.89 42.58 21.49
CA THR A 102 -9.45 41.70 22.59
C THR A 102 -8.30 40.87 22.05
N THR A 103 -7.08 41.24 22.43
CA THR A 103 -5.86 40.48 22.19
C THR A 103 -5.93 39.17 22.97
N ALA A 104 -6.40 38.10 22.32
CA ALA A 104 -6.19 36.75 22.79
C ALA A 104 -4.84 36.28 22.25
N ALA A 105 -3.83 36.24 23.13
CA ALA A 105 -2.55 35.65 22.85
C ALA A 105 -2.76 34.19 22.41
N ALA A 106 -2.63 33.94 21.11
CA ALA A 106 -2.48 32.60 20.59
C ALA A 106 -1.15 32.07 21.13
N SER A 107 -1.26 31.18 22.10
CA SER A 107 -0.16 30.34 22.56
C SER A 107 0.17 29.38 21.43
N THR A 108 1.04 29.81 20.53
CA THR A 108 1.71 28.91 19.59
C THR A 108 2.58 27.97 20.42
N THR A 109 2.04 26.79 20.72
CA THR A 109 2.86 25.66 21.11
C THR A 109 3.61 25.25 19.84
N GLU A 110 4.82 25.77 19.66
CA GLU A 110 5.81 25.17 18.77
C GLU A 110 6.02 23.74 19.26
N ALA A 111 5.40 22.79 18.55
CA ALA A 111 5.79 21.40 18.63
C ALA A 111 7.23 21.34 18.15
N THR A 112 8.16 21.29 19.10
CA THR A 112 9.55 20.97 18.83
C THR A 112 9.56 19.53 18.36
N THR A 113 9.49 19.33 17.04
CA THR A 113 9.69 18.03 16.40
C THR A 113 11.12 17.62 16.71
N THR A 114 11.28 16.80 17.75
CA THR A 114 12.54 16.11 17.98
C THR A 114 12.62 15.06 16.87
N THR A 115 13.36 15.38 15.81
CA THR A 115 13.75 14.42 14.79
C THR A 115 14.57 13.33 15.48
N VAL A 116 13.91 12.23 15.83
CA VAL A 116 14.62 11.04 16.27
C VAL A 116 15.36 10.54 15.03
N ALA A 117 16.69 10.56 15.07
CA ALA A 117 17.49 10.12 13.95
C ALA A 117 17.22 8.63 13.68
N PHE A 118 17.09 8.27 12.40
CA PHE A 118 16.98 6.89 11.98
C PHE A 118 18.22 6.11 12.46
N GLU A 119 18.02 4.96 13.12
CA GLU A 119 19.11 4.09 13.56
C GLU A 119 19.52 3.16 12.42
N TYR A 120 20.73 3.36 11.90
CA TYR A 120 21.35 2.48 10.91
C TYR A 120 21.83 1.18 11.56
N GLY A 121 21.89 0.10 10.78
CA GLY A 121 22.42 -1.17 11.26
C GLY A 121 23.93 -1.31 11.03
N GLU A 122 24.38 -2.55 11.09
CA GLU A 122 25.80 -2.94 10.99
C GLU A 122 26.09 -3.85 9.80
N ALA A 123 25.06 -4.21 9.01
CA ALA A 123 25.29 -5.05 7.83
C ALA A 123 26.10 -4.25 6.79
N PRO A 124 27.11 -4.88 6.15
CA PRO A 124 28.07 -4.16 5.32
C PRO A 124 27.43 -3.57 4.07
N CYS A 125 28.02 -2.51 3.55
CA CYS A 125 27.61 -1.96 2.26
C CYS A 125 27.95 -2.87 1.08
N PRO A 126 27.01 -3.06 0.13
CA PRO A 126 27.30 -3.69 -1.15
C PRO A 126 28.18 -2.79 -2.01
N ALA A 127 28.84 -3.37 -3.01
CA ALA A 127 29.56 -2.64 -4.04
C ALA A 127 28.61 -1.71 -4.81
N GLU A 128 29.06 -0.50 -5.08
CA GLU A 128 28.24 0.53 -5.73
C GLU A 128 27.79 0.16 -7.14
N ASP A 129 28.58 -0.67 -7.82
CA ASP A 129 28.32 -1.19 -9.17
C ASP A 129 27.37 -2.40 -9.20
N GLY A 130 26.82 -2.81 -8.05
CA GLY A 130 25.92 -3.96 -7.94
C GLY A 130 26.62 -5.31 -8.09
N SER A 131 27.96 -5.37 -8.02
CA SER A 131 28.71 -6.63 -8.18
C SER A 131 28.75 -7.52 -6.93
N SER A 132 28.22 -7.04 -5.81
CA SER A 132 28.13 -7.82 -4.57
C SER A 132 27.18 -9.01 -4.71
N GLU A 133 27.61 -10.17 -4.24
CA GLU A 133 26.73 -11.33 -4.14
C GLU A 133 25.67 -11.11 -3.06
N MET A 134 24.42 -11.48 -3.35
CA MET A 134 23.33 -11.46 -2.37
C MET A 134 23.66 -12.45 -1.23
N PRO A 135 23.63 -12.02 0.05
CA PRO A 135 23.84 -12.93 1.16
C PRO A 135 22.67 -13.92 1.29
N ASP A 136 22.96 -15.13 1.79
CA ASP A 136 21.92 -16.14 2.07
C ASP A 136 20.88 -15.64 3.09
N THR A 137 21.30 -14.76 4.00
CA THR A 137 20.46 -14.10 5.02
C THR A 137 20.97 -12.70 5.31
N PHE A 138 20.07 -11.76 5.58
CA PHE A 138 20.43 -10.45 6.12
C PHE A 138 20.27 -10.46 7.65
N ASP A 139 21.39 -10.27 8.37
CA ASP A 139 21.41 -10.32 9.85
C ASP A 139 20.82 -9.05 10.50
N GLY A 140 20.55 -8.01 9.71
CA GLY A 140 20.00 -6.74 10.17
C GLY A 140 19.96 -5.71 9.04
N PRO A 141 19.47 -4.49 9.32
CA PRO A 141 19.54 -3.38 8.38
C PRO A 141 21.00 -3.04 8.03
N PRO A 142 21.25 -2.48 6.83
CA PRO A 142 22.58 -2.05 6.43
C PRO A 142 23.07 -0.86 7.25
N GLU A 143 24.39 -0.70 7.31
CA GLU A 143 25.03 0.56 7.67
C GLU A 143 24.66 1.67 6.66
N LEU A 144 25.12 2.91 6.88
CA LEU A 144 24.88 3.99 5.91
C LEU A 144 25.77 3.81 4.67
N CYS A 145 25.15 3.44 3.55
CA CYS A 145 25.75 3.05 2.27
C CYS A 145 25.50 4.05 1.13
N ILE A 146 24.91 5.19 1.45
CA ILE A 146 24.65 6.29 0.54
C ILE A 146 25.20 7.59 1.13
N ASP A 147 25.47 8.58 0.28
CA ASP A 147 25.63 9.97 0.69
C ASP A 147 24.25 10.65 0.75
N PRO A 148 23.73 11.03 1.92
CA PRO A 148 22.42 11.67 2.03
C PRO A 148 22.32 13.01 1.29
N GLU A 149 23.45 13.64 0.93
CA GLU A 149 23.48 14.90 0.18
C GLU A 149 23.48 14.69 -1.34
N ALA A 150 23.70 13.46 -1.82
CA ALA A 150 23.72 13.12 -3.24
C ALA A 150 22.32 12.80 -3.79
N THR A 151 22.18 12.88 -5.11
CA THR A 151 20.96 12.46 -5.81
C THR A 151 21.11 11.02 -6.26
N TYR A 152 20.06 10.22 -6.04
CA TYR A 152 20.02 8.84 -6.49
C TYR A 152 18.81 8.57 -7.37
N THR A 153 19.03 7.80 -8.43
CA THR A 153 17.96 7.25 -9.25
C THR A 153 18.01 5.72 -9.28
N ALA A 154 16.84 5.09 -9.31
CA ALA A 154 16.69 3.66 -9.50
C ALA A 154 16.01 3.39 -10.84
N GLU A 155 16.70 2.74 -11.78
CA GLU A 155 16.11 2.21 -13.00
C GLU A 155 15.61 0.80 -12.71
N VAL A 156 14.29 0.62 -12.78
CA VAL A 156 13.62 -0.66 -12.55
C VAL A 156 13.28 -1.26 -13.90
N GLU A 157 13.89 -2.39 -14.23
CA GLU A 157 13.59 -3.17 -15.42
C GLU A 157 12.62 -4.30 -15.04
N THR A 158 11.53 -4.43 -15.79
CA THR A 158 10.55 -5.51 -15.61
C THR A 158 10.29 -6.19 -16.94
N ASP A 159 9.70 -7.39 -16.88
CA ASP A 159 9.24 -8.10 -18.07
C ASP A 159 8.07 -7.41 -18.82
N LYS A 160 7.57 -6.27 -18.30
CA LYS A 160 6.57 -5.39 -18.92
C LYS A 160 7.12 -4.04 -19.38
N GLY A 161 8.44 -3.81 -19.26
CA GLY A 161 9.12 -2.55 -19.60
C GLY A 161 9.88 -1.97 -18.41
N SER A 162 10.52 -0.82 -18.61
CA SER A 162 11.31 -0.15 -17.58
C SER A 162 10.71 1.20 -17.14
N PHE A 163 11.04 1.61 -15.92
CA PHE A 163 10.71 2.93 -15.37
C PHE A 163 11.82 3.41 -14.44
N THR A 164 11.88 4.71 -14.19
CA THR A 164 12.92 5.32 -13.34
C THR A 164 12.29 6.03 -12.16
N ILE A 165 12.85 5.80 -10.98
CA ILE A 165 12.48 6.47 -9.72
C ILE A 165 13.61 7.44 -9.36
N GLU A 166 13.27 8.69 -9.05
CA GLU A 166 14.16 9.61 -8.33
C GLU A 166 13.93 9.42 -6.83
N LEU A 167 14.98 9.07 -6.09
CA LEU A 167 14.89 8.67 -4.68
C LEU A 167 14.94 9.89 -3.75
N ASN A 168 14.13 9.86 -2.68
CA ASN A 168 13.96 10.94 -1.72
C ASN A 168 14.98 10.86 -0.56
N THR A 169 16.27 11.00 -0.87
CA THR A 169 17.35 10.95 0.14
C THR A 169 17.20 12.00 1.23
N GLY A 170 16.70 13.19 0.88
CA GLY A 170 16.49 14.28 1.84
C GLY A 170 15.34 14.03 2.83
N GLY A 171 14.25 13.39 2.39
CA GLY A 171 13.09 13.14 3.23
C GLY A 171 13.13 11.82 4.01
N ALA A 172 13.78 10.79 3.45
CA ALA A 172 13.82 9.44 4.03
C ALA A 172 15.17 8.74 3.82
N PRO A 173 16.29 9.31 4.32
CA PRO A 173 17.63 8.77 4.07
C PRO A 173 17.80 7.33 4.56
N GLY A 174 17.19 6.93 5.68
CA GLY A 174 17.30 5.57 6.22
C GLY A 174 16.62 4.52 5.34
N ASN A 175 15.41 4.79 4.89
CA ASN A 175 14.63 3.90 4.03
C ASN A 175 15.19 3.88 2.60
N VAL A 176 15.66 5.02 2.07
CA VAL A 176 16.36 5.07 0.79
C VAL A 176 17.68 4.29 0.85
N ASN A 177 18.45 4.44 1.93
CA ASN A 177 19.65 3.64 2.16
C ASN A 177 19.36 2.13 2.13
N ASN A 178 18.32 1.70 2.84
CA ASN A 178 17.86 0.31 2.83
C ASN A 178 17.49 -0.17 1.42
N PHE A 179 16.70 0.61 0.67
CA PHE A 179 16.30 0.27 -0.69
C PHE A 179 17.51 0.16 -1.63
N VAL A 180 18.43 1.12 -1.59
CA VAL A 180 19.65 1.15 -2.41
C VAL A 180 20.55 -0.04 -2.10
N ALA A 181 20.76 -0.36 -0.81
CA ALA A 181 21.56 -1.50 -0.42
C ALA A 181 20.93 -2.82 -0.93
N LEU A 182 19.62 -3.02 -0.74
CA LEU A 182 18.93 -4.22 -1.23
C LEU A 182 19.02 -4.33 -2.76
N ALA A 183 18.84 -3.23 -3.50
CA ALA A 183 18.98 -3.21 -4.95
C ALA A 183 20.40 -3.58 -5.41
N ARG A 184 21.44 -2.99 -4.79
CA ARG A 184 22.85 -3.31 -5.10
C ARG A 184 23.27 -4.74 -4.72
N TYR A 185 22.57 -5.38 -3.77
CA TYR A 185 22.72 -6.81 -3.48
C TYR A 185 21.96 -7.72 -4.46
N GLY A 186 21.19 -7.17 -5.42
CA GLY A 186 20.34 -7.96 -6.31
C GLY A 186 19.12 -8.57 -5.62
N TYR A 187 18.70 -8.06 -4.45
CA TYR A 187 17.55 -8.59 -3.70
C TYR A 187 16.25 -8.57 -4.49
N TYR A 188 16.11 -7.59 -5.38
CA TYR A 188 14.94 -7.40 -6.20
C TYR A 188 14.97 -8.18 -7.51
N ASP A 189 16.08 -8.84 -7.84
CA ASP A 189 16.23 -9.56 -9.09
C ASP A 189 15.33 -10.80 -9.09
N GLY A 190 14.41 -10.81 -10.05
CA GLY A 190 13.32 -11.78 -10.16
C GLY A 190 12.11 -11.48 -9.27
N ALA A 191 12.17 -10.51 -8.36
CA ALA A 191 11.07 -10.19 -7.44
C ALA A 191 9.78 -9.85 -8.20
N ASP A 192 8.62 -10.11 -7.61
CA ASP A 192 7.35 -9.90 -8.28
C ASP A 192 6.62 -8.63 -7.85
N CYS A 193 5.78 -8.13 -8.76
CA CYS A 193 4.70 -7.21 -8.41
C CYS A 193 3.44 -8.02 -8.11
N HIS A 194 3.39 -8.55 -6.89
CA HIS A 194 2.41 -9.54 -6.44
C HIS A 194 1.02 -8.98 -6.16
N ARG A 195 0.89 -7.65 -6.01
CA ARG A 195 -0.38 -7.01 -5.68
C ARG A 195 -0.61 -5.76 -6.53
N ILE A 196 -1.72 -5.74 -7.26
CA ILE A 196 -2.09 -4.64 -8.15
C ILE A 196 -3.57 -4.32 -7.95
N ILE A 197 -3.88 -3.07 -7.62
CA ILE A 197 -5.25 -2.57 -7.52
C ILE A 197 -5.36 -1.30 -8.38
N GLN A 198 -6.27 -1.35 -9.34
CA GLN A 198 -6.60 -0.23 -10.23
C GLN A 198 -6.96 1.03 -9.42
N ASP A 199 -6.46 2.18 -9.87
CA ASP A 199 -6.67 3.50 -9.27
C ASP A 199 -6.20 3.60 -7.81
N PHE A 200 -5.29 2.71 -7.39
CA PHE A 200 -4.76 2.65 -6.04
C PHE A 200 -3.25 2.48 -6.04
N VAL A 201 -2.74 1.24 -6.18
CA VAL A 201 -1.31 0.96 -6.10
C VAL A 201 -0.88 -0.26 -6.92
N VAL A 202 0.38 -0.23 -7.36
CA VAL A 202 1.15 -1.38 -7.83
C VAL A 202 2.22 -1.68 -6.77
N GLN A 203 2.14 -2.83 -6.11
CA GLN A 203 3.04 -3.22 -5.02
C GLN A 203 3.96 -4.37 -5.44
N CYS A 204 5.26 -4.18 -5.20
CA CYS A 204 6.36 -5.05 -5.64
C CYS A 204 7.39 -5.27 -4.53
N GLY A 205 8.49 -5.93 -4.87
CA GLY A 205 9.66 -6.07 -3.99
C GLY A 205 9.56 -7.24 -3.00
N ARG A 206 8.67 -8.20 -3.27
CA ARG A 206 8.64 -9.47 -2.56
C ARG A 206 9.74 -10.38 -3.16
N PRO A 207 10.68 -10.90 -2.35
CA PRO A 207 11.80 -11.69 -2.84
C PRO A 207 11.35 -13.02 -3.46
N THR A 208 12.12 -13.48 -4.44
CA THR A 208 11.85 -14.71 -5.18
C THR A 208 11.99 -15.97 -4.33
N GLY A 209 11.34 -17.05 -4.76
CA GLY A 209 11.49 -18.38 -4.15
C GLY A 209 10.77 -18.58 -2.82
N LEU A 210 10.09 -17.55 -2.29
CA LEU A 210 9.22 -17.70 -1.11
C LEU A 210 7.81 -18.13 -1.52
N PRO A 211 7.20 -19.10 -0.80
CA PRO A 211 5.84 -19.54 -1.11
C PRO A 211 4.86 -18.38 -0.97
N GLU A 212 3.91 -18.22 -1.90
CA GLU A 212 2.91 -17.13 -1.93
C GLU A 212 2.21 -16.89 -0.58
N SER A 213 2.12 -17.90 0.29
CA SER A 213 1.57 -17.79 1.65
C SER A 213 2.33 -16.82 2.56
N ASP A 214 3.59 -16.51 2.25
CA ASP A 214 4.47 -15.73 3.10
C ASP A 214 4.36 -14.25 2.76
N ALA A 215 3.14 -13.70 2.75
CA ALA A 215 2.86 -12.31 2.36
C ALA A 215 3.73 -11.26 3.11
N GLU A 216 4.26 -11.62 4.28
CA GLU A 216 5.20 -10.85 5.10
C GLU A 216 6.68 -11.04 4.68
N ALA A 217 6.92 -11.52 3.46
CA ALA A 217 8.25 -11.75 2.90
C ALA A 217 9.10 -10.47 2.92
N ARG A 218 10.22 -10.54 3.64
CA ARG A 218 11.10 -9.42 4.02
C ARG A 218 12.54 -9.93 4.07
N PRO A 219 13.56 -9.05 4.05
CA PRO A 219 14.97 -9.46 4.08
C PRO A 219 15.40 -10.14 5.38
N GLY A 220 14.56 -10.15 6.42
CA GLY A 220 14.84 -10.75 7.74
C GLY A 220 14.84 -9.73 8.88
N TYR A 221 14.74 -8.45 8.56
CA TYR A 221 14.70 -7.33 9.49
C TYR A 221 13.58 -6.33 9.16
N SER A 222 13.44 -5.31 10.02
CA SER A 222 12.55 -4.16 9.81
C SER A 222 13.34 -2.86 9.84
N VAL A 223 12.87 -1.85 9.11
CA VAL A 223 13.35 -0.47 9.22
C VAL A 223 12.28 0.42 9.85
N ALA A 224 12.73 1.47 10.54
CA ALA A 224 11.85 2.48 11.13
C ALA A 224 11.19 3.36 10.04
N ASP A 225 10.05 3.95 10.35
CA ASP A 225 9.36 4.83 9.42
C ASP A 225 10.00 6.23 9.41
N GLU A 226 10.06 6.84 8.22
CA GLU A 226 10.42 8.25 8.01
C GLU A 226 9.23 8.89 7.28
N LEU A 227 8.18 9.17 8.05
CA LEU A 227 6.87 9.50 7.51
C LEU A 227 6.82 10.91 6.89
N PRO A 228 6.17 11.08 5.73
CA PRO A 228 5.95 12.39 5.12
C PRO A 228 4.88 13.20 5.88
N ALA A 229 4.67 14.47 5.51
CA ALA A 229 3.49 15.19 5.97
C ALA A 229 2.21 14.62 5.31
N GLU A 230 1.05 14.94 5.90
CA GLU A 230 -0.24 14.57 5.31
C GLU A 230 -0.43 15.22 3.93
N GLY A 231 -0.94 14.45 2.96
CA GLY A 231 -1.24 14.94 1.61
C GLY A 231 -0.06 14.97 0.63
N GLU A 232 1.10 14.43 1.00
CA GLU A 232 2.26 14.34 0.10
C GLU A 232 2.20 13.17 -0.90
N TYR A 233 1.24 12.26 -0.75
CA TYR A 233 1.03 11.20 -1.72
C TYR A 233 0.33 11.72 -2.98
N SER A 234 0.88 11.38 -4.14
CA SER A 234 0.30 11.65 -5.45
C SER A 234 0.65 10.53 -6.44
N GLU A 235 0.02 10.52 -7.61
CA GLU A 235 0.31 9.53 -8.65
C GLU A 235 1.80 9.53 -9.02
N GLY A 236 2.41 8.36 -9.08
CA GLY A 236 3.84 8.16 -9.33
C GLY A 236 4.72 8.21 -8.07
N VAL A 237 4.21 8.58 -6.90
CA VAL A 237 4.96 8.46 -5.65
C VAL A 237 5.21 6.99 -5.33
N VAL A 238 6.46 6.67 -4.97
CA VAL A 238 6.91 5.35 -4.53
C VAL A 238 7.08 5.37 -3.02
N ALA A 239 6.42 4.46 -2.31
CA ALA A 239 6.44 4.39 -0.86
C ALA A 239 6.78 2.97 -0.36
N MET A 240 7.38 2.90 0.82
CA MET A 240 7.73 1.64 1.47
C MET A 240 6.47 0.98 2.04
N ALA A 241 6.22 -0.28 1.69
CA ALA A 241 5.16 -1.06 2.30
C ALA A 241 5.56 -1.51 3.71
N ASN A 242 4.56 -1.69 4.58
CA ASN A 242 4.74 -2.15 5.96
C ASN A 242 3.74 -3.28 6.28
N THR A 243 3.83 -3.91 7.45
CA THR A 243 2.95 -5.03 7.84
C THR A 243 1.64 -4.57 8.49
N GLY A 244 1.21 -3.33 8.27
CA GLY A 244 0.06 -2.71 8.95
C GLY A 244 0.36 -2.22 10.37
N SER A 245 1.64 -2.05 10.71
CA SER A 245 2.08 -1.48 11.99
C SER A 245 3.28 -0.56 11.78
N PRO A 246 3.45 0.51 12.59
CA PRO A 246 4.60 1.40 12.45
C PRO A 246 5.94 0.67 12.58
N ASN A 247 6.96 1.16 11.90
CA ASN A 247 8.35 0.68 11.93
C ASN A 247 8.47 -0.78 11.46
N THR A 248 7.71 -1.13 10.42
CA THR A 248 7.73 -2.47 9.82
C THR A 248 7.96 -2.41 8.30
N GLY A 249 8.69 -1.40 7.83
CA GLY A 249 9.25 -1.35 6.47
C GLY A 249 10.32 -2.43 6.26
N GLY A 250 10.62 -2.79 5.02
CA GLY A 250 11.61 -3.84 4.72
C GLY A 250 12.00 -3.86 3.26
N GLY A 251 11.62 -4.92 2.53
CA GLY A 251 11.92 -5.04 1.11
C GLY A 251 10.80 -4.55 0.18
N GLN A 252 9.53 -4.65 0.59
CA GLN A 252 8.39 -4.39 -0.30
C GLN A 252 8.06 -2.91 -0.40
N TRP A 253 7.73 -2.45 -1.60
CA TRP A 253 7.38 -1.06 -1.91
C TRP A 253 6.19 -1.03 -2.87
N PHE A 254 5.54 0.12 -2.99
CA PHE A 254 4.45 0.32 -3.92
C PHE A 254 4.51 1.67 -4.61
N ILE A 255 3.97 1.72 -5.82
CA ILE A 255 3.76 2.94 -6.60
C ILE A 255 2.29 3.32 -6.47
N ILE A 256 2.00 4.58 -6.16
CA ILE A 256 0.64 5.11 -6.20
C ILE A 256 0.25 5.33 -7.67
N THR A 257 -0.85 4.73 -8.10
CA THR A 257 -1.33 4.79 -9.50
C THR A 257 -2.66 5.51 -9.66
N GLY A 258 -3.31 5.93 -8.57
CA GLY A 258 -4.55 6.70 -8.66
C GLY A 258 -4.98 7.38 -7.36
N GLU A 259 -6.13 8.06 -7.42
CA GLU A 259 -6.64 8.94 -6.36
C GLU A 259 -6.87 8.22 -5.03
N ASN A 260 -7.25 6.94 -5.04
CA ASN A 260 -7.41 6.19 -3.79
C ASN A 260 -6.07 6.01 -3.07
N GLY A 261 -4.97 5.90 -3.82
CA GLY A 261 -3.62 5.75 -3.26
C GLY A 261 -3.09 7.09 -2.77
N ALA A 262 -3.38 8.17 -3.49
CA ALA A 262 -3.08 9.54 -3.05
C ALA A 262 -3.82 9.92 -1.74
N SER A 263 -4.96 9.28 -1.47
CA SER A 263 -5.76 9.51 -0.26
C SER A 263 -5.31 8.71 0.96
N LEU A 264 -4.18 7.98 0.88
CA LEU A 264 -3.65 7.23 2.01
C LEU A 264 -3.24 8.18 3.16
N PRO A 265 -3.46 7.79 4.43
CA PRO A 265 -2.88 8.51 5.56
C PRO A 265 -1.35 8.39 5.52
N ALA A 266 -0.63 9.40 6.03
CA ALA A 266 0.83 9.46 6.08
C ALA A 266 1.45 8.39 7.01
N GLN A 267 1.37 7.13 6.59
CA GLN A 267 1.77 5.93 7.33
C GLN A 267 2.83 5.11 6.60
N TYR A 268 3.28 5.58 5.44
CA TYR A 268 4.27 4.90 4.59
C TYR A 268 5.38 5.87 4.20
N THR A 269 6.63 5.50 4.48
CA THR A 269 7.80 6.31 4.07
C THR A 269 7.82 6.50 2.56
N ILE A 270 7.98 7.74 2.08
CA ILE A 270 8.17 8.02 0.65
C ILE A 270 9.62 7.71 0.27
N LEU A 271 9.82 6.72 -0.59
CA LEU A 271 11.13 6.35 -1.13
C LEU A 271 11.55 7.25 -2.29
N GLY A 272 10.59 7.81 -3.03
CA GLY A 272 10.88 8.59 -4.23
C GLY A 272 9.66 8.81 -5.11
N THR A 273 9.89 9.26 -6.35
CA THR A 273 8.85 9.48 -7.36
C THR A 273 9.29 8.95 -8.71
N VAL A 274 8.36 8.34 -9.46
CA VAL A 274 8.59 7.89 -10.83
C VAL A 274 8.75 9.09 -11.76
N THR A 275 9.93 9.24 -12.38
CA THR A 275 10.26 10.34 -13.30
C THR A 275 10.20 9.93 -14.78
N LYS A 276 10.31 8.64 -15.07
CA LYS A 276 10.18 8.07 -16.43
C LYS A 276 9.39 6.78 -16.38
N GLY A 277 8.54 6.55 -17.38
CA GLY A 277 7.80 5.30 -17.52
C GLY A 277 6.47 5.24 -16.76
N LEU A 278 6.02 6.33 -16.12
CA LEU A 278 4.73 6.38 -15.40
C LEU A 278 3.54 6.05 -16.33
N THR A 279 3.39 6.81 -17.41
CA THR A 279 2.27 6.65 -18.36
C THR A 279 2.46 5.50 -19.37
N SER A 280 3.60 4.79 -19.32
CA SER A 280 3.88 3.64 -20.18
C SER A 280 3.96 2.36 -19.36
N THR A 281 5.07 2.14 -18.66
CA THR A 281 5.36 0.88 -17.98
C THR A 281 4.50 0.75 -16.73
N VAL A 282 4.45 1.75 -15.86
CA VAL A 282 3.63 1.69 -14.63
C VAL A 282 2.15 1.56 -14.98
N GLN A 283 1.66 2.31 -15.97
CA GLN A 283 0.30 2.15 -16.49
C GLN A 283 0.05 0.72 -17.04
N ALA A 284 1.02 0.12 -17.74
CA ALA A 284 0.91 -1.24 -18.22
C ALA A 284 0.88 -2.27 -17.08
N LEU A 285 1.61 -2.03 -15.98
CA LEU A 285 1.53 -2.84 -14.77
C LEU A 285 0.14 -2.72 -14.12
N GLU A 286 -0.37 -1.50 -13.97
CA GLU A 286 -1.69 -1.27 -13.36
C GLU A 286 -2.82 -1.98 -14.13
N ASN A 287 -2.76 -1.99 -15.46
CA ASN A 287 -3.71 -2.69 -16.33
C ASN A 287 -3.75 -4.22 -16.12
N LEU A 288 -2.83 -4.78 -15.31
CA LEU A 288 -2.85 -6.18 -14.89
C LEU A 288 -3.65 -6.40 -13.59
N ALA A 289 -4.29 -5.37 -13.03
CA ALA A 289 -5.22 -5.52 -11.92
C ALA A 289 -6.33 -6.53 -12.26
N ASP A 290 -6.52 -7.55 -11.44
CA ASP A 290 -7.64 -8.48 -11.58
C ASP A 290 -8.89 -7.89 -10.89
N PRO A 291 -9.95 -7.52 -11.63
CA PRO A 291 -11.16 -6.94 -11.06
C PRO A 291 -11.93 -7.92 -10.16
N THR A 292 -11.60 -9.21 -10.19
CA THR A 292 -12.19 -10.24 -9.33
C THR A 292 -11.40 -10.49 -8.05
N ALA A 293 -10.16 -9.99 -7.96
CA ALA A 293 -9.29 -10.13 -6.79
C ALA A 293 -9.65 -9.07 -5.73
N SER A 294 -10.24 -9.51 -4.62
CA SER A 294 -10.76 -8.61 -3.57
C SER A 294 -9.69 -7.75 -2.88
N ASN A 295 -8.43 -8.12 -2.97
CA ASN A 295 -7.30 -7.41 -2.37
C ASN A 295 -6.17 -7.12 -3.39
N GLY A 296 -6.43 -7.29 -4.69
CA GLY A 296 -5.44 -7.12 -5.76
C GLY A 296 -4.45 -8.28 -5.92
N VAL A 297 -4.70 -9.44 -5.32
CA VAL A 297 -3.84 -10.64 -5.40
C VAL A 297 -4.64 -11.86 -5.86
N PRO A 298 -4.15 -12.64 -6.85
CA PRO A 298 -3.04 -12.32 -7.75
C PRO A 298 -3.47 -11.31 -8.85
N PRO A 299 -2.51 -10.67 -9.54
CA PRO A 299 -2.80 -9.94 -10.77
C PRO A 299 -3.18 -10.89 -11.93
N LEU A 300 -3.71 -10.33 -13.02
CA LEU A 300 -4.13 -11.06 -14.24
C LEU A 300 -2.98 -11.82 -14.91
N ALA A 301 -1.76 -11.31 -14.77
CA ALA A 301 -0.54 -11.95 -15.23
C ALA A 301 0.60 -11.68 -14.26
N PRO A 302 1.57 -12.59 -14.11
CA PRO A 302 2.76 -12.34 -13.30
C PRO A 302 3.56 -11.17 -13.89
N VAL A 303 4.19 -10.42 -13.00
CA VAL A 303 5.13 -9.34 -13.32
C VAL A 303 6.40 -9.63 -12.56
N THR A 304 7.53 -9.60 -13.27
CA THR A 304 8.84 -9.88 -12.70
C THR A 304 9.74 -8.67 -12.89
N ILE A 305 10.37 -8.22 -11.80
CA ILE A 305 11.48 -7.29 -11.82
C ILE A 305 12.70 -8.08 -12.30
N GLU A 306 13.29 -7.65 -13.40
CA GLU A 306 14.50 -8.26 -13.97
C GLU A 306 15.75 -7.73 -13.25
N SER A 307 15.80 -6.42 -13.01
CA SER A 307 16.88 -5.77 -12.27
C SER A 307 16.43 -4.42 -11.69
N ILE A 308 17.17 -3.93 -10.68
CA ILE A 308 17.12 -2.52 -10.26
C ILE A 308 18.54 -1.94 -10.24
N THR A 309 18.81 -1.01 -11.15
CA THR A 309 20.13 -0.35 -11.25
C THR A 309 20.11 1.00 -10.54
N ILE A 310 21.04 1.20 -9.60
CA ILE A 310 21.18 2.46 -8.85
C ILE A 310 22.24 3.34 -9.51
N THR A 311 21.92 4.60 -9.76
CA THR A 311 22.86 5.65 -10.19
C THR A 311 22.92 6.75 -9.16
N GLU A 312 24.14 7.23 -8.89
CA GLU A 312 24.44 8.39 -8.04
C GLU A 312 24.93 9.55 -8.91
N SER A 313 24.52 10.78 -8.61
CA SER A 313 24.91 11.99 -9.36
C SER A 313 24.98 13.25 -8.52
#